data_AF-A0A9P5VK03-F1
#
_entry.id   AF-A0A9P5VK03-F1
#
_cell.length_a   1.000
_cell.length_b   1.000
_cell.length_c   1.000
_cell.angle_alpha   90.00
_cell.angle_beta   90.00
_cell.angle_gamma   90.00
#
_symmetry.space_group_name_H-M   'P 1'
#
loop_
_entity.id
_entity.type
_entity.pdbx_description
1 polymer ?
#
loop_
_entity_poly.entity_id
_entity_poly.type
_entity_poly.pdbx_seq_one_letter_code
_entity_poly.pdbx_strand_id
1 'polypeptide(L)'
;MFDSKVPGVTILAKVTPEQAQILTPEALQFVATLHRSFNGTRKSLLQKRVLRQQQIDQGILPDFLPETKAIRDDVAWRGAIPAPGLADRRVEITGPVDRKMVINALNSGAATFMADFEDSNAPTWENNISGQINMKDAIHQRISYTAPNGKQYNIRKDGKVATLIVRPRGWHLDEKHVLVDGQVTSGSLFDFALYFFHNAKKSVEIGIGPYFYLPKMESHLEARLWNDVFNLSQDYIGMPRGTIRGTCLIETIMAAFEMEEFIYELREHSAGLNCGMAAQIPIKNNEAANKAAMDKVYNDKLREVKAGHDGTWVAHPDLVKLALK
;
A
#
# COMPACT_ATOMS: atom_id res chain seq x y z
N MET A 1 18.59 -17.76 -17.70
CA MET A 1 17.32 -17.41 -17.03
C MET A 1 17.39 -17.93 -15.62
N PHE A 2 16.79 -17.23 -14.66
CA PHE A 2 16.68 -17.72 -13.29
C PHE A 2 15.74 -18.92 -13.26
N ASP A 3 16.16 -20.02 -12.62
CA ASP A 3 15.32 -21.21 -12.46
C ASP A 3 14.37 -21.01 -11.27
N SER A 4 13.09 -20.75 -11.57
CA SER A 4 12.05 -20.52 -10.57
C SER A 4 11.75 -21.76 -9.73
N LYS A 5 12.03 -22.97 -10.27
CA LYS A 5 11.59 -24.26 -9.71
C LYS A 5 10.09 -24.40 -9.50
N VAL A 6 9.27 -23.54 -10.11
CA VAL A 6 7.81 -23.53 -10.00
C VAL A 6 7.18 -23.73 -11.39
N PRO A 7 6.33 -24.76 -11.58
CA PRO A 7 5.70 -25.01 -12.87
C PRO A 7 4.94 -23.79 -13.40
N GLY A 8 5.21 -23.44 -14.65
CA GLY A 8 4.58 -22.31 -15.34
C GLY A 8 5.11 -20.93 -14.96
N VAL A 9 6.04 -20.81 -14.02
CA VAL A 9 6.60 -19.51 -13.62
C VAL A 9 7.94 -19.25 -14.32
N THR A 10 8.02 -18.15 -15.06
CA THR A 10 9.25 -17.72 -15.75
C THR A 10 9.66 -16.33 -15.28
N ILE A 11 10.93 -16.20 -14.87
CA ILE A 11 11.54 -14.89 -14.54
C ILE A 11 12.44 -14.46 -15.70
N LEU A 12 12.07 -13.35 -16.33
CA LEU A 12 12.76 -12.77 -17.50
C LEU A 12 13.92 -11.86 -17.10
N ALA A 13 13.89 -11.30 -15.89
CA ALA A 13 14.97 -10.45 -15.38
C ALA A 13 16.19 -11.27 -14.93
N LYS A 14 17.35 -10.59 -14.86
CA LYS A 14 18.51 -11.11 -14.14
C LYS A 14 18.23 -11.03 -12.64
N VAL A 15 18.57 -12.10 -11.92
CA VAL A 15 18.34 -12.23 -10.47
C VAL A 15 19.69 -12.34 -9.78
N THR A 16 19.97 -11.44 -8.85
CA THR A 16 21.16 -11.52 -7.99
C THR A 16 20.97 -12.54 -6.87
N PRO A 17 22.06 -12.99 -6.20
CA PRO A 17 21.94 -13.88 -5.03
C PRO A 17 21.06 -13.32 -3.91
N GLU A 18 21.09 -12.01 -3.69
CA GLU A 18 20.26 -11.33 -2.69
C GLU A 18 18.78 -11.34 -3.10
N GLN A 19 18.49 -11.05 -4.37
CA GLN A 19 17.13 -11.08 -4.93
C GLN A 19 16.53 -12.49 -4.90
N ALA A 20 17.35 -13.53 -5.08
CA ALA A 20 16.91 -14.93 -4.98
C ALA A 20 16.36 -15.30 -3.58
N GLN A 21 16.73 -14.56 -2.53
CA GLN A 21 16.20 -14.77 -1.17
C GLN A 21 14.75 -14.29 -1.00
N ILE A 22 14.28 -13.44 -1.92
CA ILE A 22 12.87 -13.01 -2.01
C ILE A 22 12.10 -13.91 -2.97
N LEU A 23 12.74 -14.31 -4.07
CA LEU A 23 12.14 -15.10 -5.15
C LEU A 23 12.32 -16.61 -4.89
N THR A 24 12.01 -17.06 -3.67
CA THR A 24 12.08 -18.49 -3.34
C THR A 24 10.98 -19.27 -4.07
N PRO A 25 11.15 -20.59 -4.28
CA PRO A 25 10.12 -21.40 -4.94
C PRO A 25 8.75 -21.29 -4.26
N GLU A 26 8.69 -21.21 -2.93
CA GLU A 26 7.45 -21.11 -2.17
C GLU A 26 6.78 -19.73 -2.35
N ALA A 27 7.57 -18.65 -2.38
CA ALA A 27 7.06 -17.31 -2.62
C ALA A 27 6.55 -17.18 -4.07
N LEU A 28 7.26 -17.73 -5.04
CA LEU A 28 6.86 -17.74 -6.44
C LEU A 28 5.64 -18.64 -6.69
N GLN A 29 5.53 -19.75 -5.96
CA GLN A 29 4.34 -20.59 -5.98
C GLN A 29 3.13 -19.82 -5.45
N PHE A 30 3.30 -19.03 -4.40
CA PHE A 30 2.23 -18.17 -3.89
C PHE A 30 1.84 -17.07 -4.88
N VAL A 31 2.81 -16.39 -5.52
CA VAL A 31 2.55 -15.45 -6.63
C VAL A 31 1.74 -16.11 -7.74
N ALA A 32 2.13 -17.32 -8.16
CA ALA A 32 1.42 -18.06 -9.19
C ALA A 32 -0.01 -18.45 -8.77
N THR A 33 -0.22 -18.84 -7.51
CA THR A 33 -1.55 -19.14 -6.96
C THR A 33 -2.45 -17.91 -7.02
N LEU A 34 -1.99 -16.74 -6.57
CA LEU A 34 -2.77 -15.51 -6.67
C LEU A 34 -3.03 -15.11 -8.12
N HIS A 35 -2.02 -15.20 -8.99
CA HIS A 35 -2.17 -14.91 -10.42
C HIS A 35 -3.27 -15.77 -11.05
N ARG A 36 -3.19 -17.09 -10.89
CA ARG A 36 -4.13 -18.06 -11.47
C ARG A 36 -5.55 -17.85 -10.95
N SER A 37 -5.69 -17.45 -9.69
CA SER A 37 -6.99 -17.24 -9.05
C SER A 37 -7.64 -15.92 -9.47
N PHE A 38 -6.85 -14.84 -9.63
CA PHE A 38 -7.39 -13.49 -9.63
C PHE A 38 -7.06 -12.64 -10.87
N ASN A 39 -6.06 -13.00 -11.68
CA ASN A 39 -5.68 -12.19 -12.84
C ASN A 39 -6.80 -12.12 -13.90
N GLY A 40 -7.62 -13.19 -14.02
CA GLY A 40 -8.81 -13.18 -14.86
C GLY A 40 -9.82 -12.13 -14.43
N THR A 41 -10.18 -12.12 -13.14
CA THR A 41 -11.07 -11.12 -12.54
C THR A 41 -10.51 -9.71 -12.68
N ARG A 42 -9.22 -9.50 -12.36
CA ARG A 42 -8.53 -8.21 -12.56
C ARG A 42 -8.70 -7.70 -13.99
N LYS A 43 -8.38 -8.51 -15.00
CA LYS A 43 -8.51 -8.13 -16.42
C LYS A 43 -9.96 -7.79 -16.79
N SER A 44 -10.93 -8.54 -16.26
CA SER A 44 -12.34 -8.23 -16.46
C SER A 44 -12.74 -6.89 -15.85
N LEU A 45 -12.25 -6.55 -14.65
CA LEU A 45 -12.53 -5.27 -13.99
C LEU A 45 -11.87 -4.10 -14.74
N LEU A 46 -10.64 -4.26 -15.20
CA LEU A 46 -9.98 -3.26 -16.05
C LEU A 46 -10.76 -3.01 -17.34
N GLN A 47 -11.37 -4.03 -17.95
CA GLN A 47 -12.26 -3.80 -19.08
C GLN A 47 -13.56 -3.09 -18.71
N LYS A 48 -14.12 -3.35 -17.51
CA LYS A 48 -15.28 -2.60 -17.03
C LYS A 48 -14.97 -1.11 -16.86
N ARG A 49 -13.73 -0.72 -16.49
CA ARG A 49 -13.31 0.69 -16.49
C ARG A 49 -13.44 1.34 -17.86
N VAL A 50 -12.96 0.66 -18.91
CA VAL A 50 -13.06 1.15 -20.30
C VAL A 50 -14.52 1.33 -20.72
N LEU A 51 -15.37 0.34 -20.44
CA LEU A 51 -16.80 0.43 -20.75
C LEU A 51 -17.48 1.55 -19.96
N ARG A 52 -17.13 1.73 -18.69
CA ARG A 52 -17.67 2.81 -17.85
C ARG A 52 -17.24 4.19 -18.36
N GLN A 53 -15.99 4.34 -18.79
CA GLN A 53 -15.52 5.58 -19.39
C GLN A 53 -16.28 5.90 -20.69
N GLN A 54 -16.54 4.91 -21.55
CA GLN A 54 -17.35 5.10 -22.76
C GLN A 54 -18.76 5.61 -22.46
N GLN A 55 -19.39 5.13 -21.38
CA GLN A 55 -20.70 5.62 -20.94
C GLN A 55 -20.63 7.09 -20.49
N ILE A 56 -19.59 7.46 -19.75
CA ILE A 56 -19.37 8.84 -19.29
C ILE A 56 -19.12 9.77 -20.46
N ASP A 57 -18.32 9.35 -21.44
CA ASP A 57 -18.04 10.11 -22.67
C ASP A 57 -19.32 10.34 -23.51
N GLN A 58 -20.31 9.46 -23.37
CA GLN A 58 -21.64 9.59 -23.98
C GLN A 58 -22.62 10.46 -23.14
N GLY A 59 -22.16 11.03 -22.04
CA GLY A 59 -22.93 11.95 -21.20
C GLY A 59 -23.59 11.31 -19.97
N ILE A 60 -23.35 10.02 -19.69
CA ILE A 60 -23.87 9.35 -18.50
C ILE A 60 -22.93 9.66 -17.32
N LEU A 61 -23.25 10.71 -16.56
CA LEU A 61 -22.43 11.13 -15.43
C LEU A 61 -22.43 10.08 -14.28
N PRO A 62 -21.35 10.03 -13.48
CA PRO A 62 -21.32 9.24 -12.25
C PRO A 62 -22.34 9.72 -11.22
N ASP A 63 -22.99 8.77 -10.55
CA ASP A 63 -23.90 8.99 -9.42
C ASP A 63 -23.88 7.75 -8.51
N PHE A 64 -24.49 7.84 -7.33
CA PHE A 64 -24.62 6.72 -6.41
C PHE A 64 -25.43 5.58 -7.03
N LEU A 65 -24.94 4.35 -6.84
CA LEU A 65 -25.56 3.16 -7.41
C LEU A 65 -26.91 2.85 -6.72
N PRO A 66 -28.04 2.76 -7.46
CA PRO A 66 -29.32 2.35 -6.89
C PRO A 66 -29.33 0.92 -6.33
N GLU A 67 -28.61 0.00 -6.98
CA GLU A 67 -28.55 -1.41 -6.62
C GLU A 67 -27.91 -1.69 -5.26
N THR A 68 -27.04 -0.81 -4.78
CA THR A 68 -26.37 -0.93 -3.48
C THR A 68 -26.97 -0.01 -2.40
N LYS A 69 -28.12 0.62 -2.67
CA LYS A 69 -28.79 1.51 -1.71
C LYS A 69 -29.01 0.86 -0.35
N ALA A 70 -29.36 -0.43 -0.33
CA ALA A 70 -29.57 -1.18 0.90
C ALA A 70 -28.32 -1.24 1.80
N ILE A 71 -27.11 -1.21 1.24
CA ILE A 71 -25.85 -1.15 2.00
C ILE A 71 -25.75 0.21 2.70
N ARG A 72 -26.00 1.30 1.97
CA ARG A 72 -25.87 2.68 2.50
C ARG A 72 -26.93 3.01 3.56
N ASP A 73 -28.13 2.46 3.41
CA ASP A 73 -29.24 2.67 4.33
C ASP A 73 -29.15 1.79 5.59
N ASP A 74 -28.36 0.72 5.57
CA ASP A 74 -28.27 -0.23 6.67
C ASP A 74 -27.33 0.27 7.79
N VAL A 75 -27.95 0.80 8.84
CA VAL A 75 -27.25 1.26 10.05
C VAL A 75 -26.80 0.14 10.98
N ALA A 76 -26.99 -1.15 10.65
CA ALA A 76 -26.58 -2.27 11.49
C ALA A 76 -25.13 -2.74 11.24
N TRP A 77 -24.64 -2.66 10.00
CA TRP A 77 -23.28 -3.10 9.70
C TRP A 77 -22.25 -2.00 10.01
N ARG A 78 -21.03 -2.42 10.36
CA ARG A 78 -19.90 -1.51 10.59
C ARG A 78 -18.66 -2.09 9.93
N GLY A 79 -17.73 -1.21 9.54
CA GLY A 79 -16.38 -1.62 9.20
C GLY A 79 -15.65 -2.18 10.42
N ALA A 80 -14.53 -2.84 10.18
CA ALA A 80 -13.72 -3.37 11.26
C ALA A 80 -13.18 -2.30 12.21
N ILE A 81 -13.00 -2.68 13.46
CA ILE A 81 -12.29 -1.87 14.44
C ILE A 81 -10.81 -1.71 14.04
N PRO A 82 -10.13 -0.64 14.49
CA PRO A 82 -8.72 -0.45 14.22
C PRO A 82 -7.87 -1.63 14.70
N ALA A 83 -6.97 -2.09 13.83
CA ALA A 83 -6.03 -3.16 14.16
C ALA A 83 -4.87 -2.65 15.05
N PRO A 84 -4.11 -3.57 15.69
CA PRO A 84 -2.92 -3.19 16.46
C PRO A 84 -1.96 -2.30 15.66
N GLY A 85 -1.57 -1.15 16.22
CA GLY A 85 -0.70 -0.18 15.53
C GLY A 85 -1.40 0.73 14.50
N LEU A 86 -2.72 0.62 14.33
CA LEU A 86 -3.54 1.48 13.44
C LEU A 86 -4.61 2.30 14.18
N ALA A 87 -4.66 2.25 15.51
CA ALA A 87 -5.60 3.04 16.30
C ALA A 87 -5.22 4.52 16.39
N ASP A 88 -3.92 4.83 16.40
CA ASP A 88 -3.40 6.19 16.28
C ASP A 88 -2.69 6.33 14.93
N ARG A 89 -3.25 7.16 14.05
CA ARG A 89 -2.74 7.42 12.69
C ARG A 89 -2.66 8.91 12.41
N ARG A 90 -2.53 9.73 13.46
CA ARG A 90 -2.62 11.21 13.39
C ARG A 90 -1.69 11.83 12.35
N VAL A 91 -0.49 11.26 12.17
CA VAL A 91 0.47 11.66 11.15
C VAL A 91 1.09 10.41 10.56
N GLU A 92 1.02 10.29 9.25
CA GLU A 92 1.67 9.23 8.50
C GLU A 92 2.71 9.85 7.56
N ILE A 93 3.87 9.22 7.45
CA ILE A 93 4.87 9.60 6.47
C ILE A 93 4.77 8.66 5.26
N THR A 94 4.89 9.20 4.06
CA THR A 94 4.91 8.43 2.82
C THR A 94 6.30 8.51 2.19
N GLY A 95 6.79 7.41 1.59
CA GLY A 95 8.06 7.45 0.87
C GLY A 95 8.40 6.16 0.14
N PRO A 96 9.42 6.21 -0.74
CA PRO A 96 9.82 5.07 -1.53
C PRO A 96 10.44 3.98 -0.66
N VAL A 97 10.58 2.80 -1.26
CA VAL A 97 11.16 1.59 -0.64
C VAL A 97 12.69 1.55 -0.67
N ASP A 98 13.36 2.68 -0.90
CA ASP A 98 14.82 2.81 -0.78
C ASP A 98 15.28 2.56 0.67
N ARG A 99 16.38 1.82 0.83
CA ARG A 99 16.83 1.32 2.14
C ARG A 99 17.07 2.43 3.16
N LYS A 100 17.71 3.53 2.75
CA LYS A 100 17.99 4.66 3.64
C LYS A 100 16.71 5.43 3.95
N MET A 101 15.84 5.61 2.96
CA MET A 101 14.57 6.33 3.13
C MET A 101 13.62 5.56 4.06
N VAL A 102 13.54 4.24 3.95
CA VAL A 102 12.79 3.36 4.85
C VAL A 102 13.23 3.57 6.30
N ILE A 103 14.54 3.53 6.58
CA ILE A 103 15.06 3.74 7.95
C ILE A 103 14.69 5.14 8.48
N ASN A 104 14.83 6.18 7.65
CA ASN A 104 14.50 7.55 8.06
C ASN A 104 13.00 7.72 8.33
N ALA A 105 12.14 7.12 7.50
CA ALA A 105 10.70 7.22 7.63
C ALA A 105 10.20 6.48 8.88
N LEU A 106 10.68 5.26 9.12
CA LEU A 106 10.41 4.49 10.33
C LEU A 106 10.83 5.21 11.62
N ASN A 107 11.94 5.96 11.55
CA ASN A 107 12.46 6.73 12.68
C ASN A 107 11.91 8.17 12.79
N SER A 108 11.02 8.58 11.88
CA SER A 108 10.59 9.99 11.74
C SER A 108 9.78 10.54 12.92
N GLY A 109 9.17 9.65 13.71
CA GLY A 109 8.21 10.00 14.76
C GLY A 109 6.77 10.11 14.26
N ALA A 110 6.50 9.82 12.99
CA ALA A 110 5.14 9.57 12.49
C ALA A 110 4.55 8.31 13.14
N ALA A 111 3.23 8.25 13.22
CA ALA A 111 2.53 7.08 13.77
C ALA A 111 2.66 5.88 12.83
N THR A 112 2.56 6.12 11.52
CA THR A 112 2.71 5.09 10.49
C THR A 112 3.63 5.56 9.36
N PHE A 113 4.19 4.59 8.63
CA PHE A 113 4.97 4.81 7.43
C PHE A 113 4.37 3.99 6.29
N MET A 114 3.91 4.68 5.25
CA MET A 114 3.54 4.05 3.99
C MET A 114 4.79 3.87 3.11
N ALA A 115 5.29 2.64 3.04
CA ALA A 115 6.34 2.23 2.12
C ALA A 115 5.74 1.97 0.73
N ASP A 116 6.24 2.70 -0.26
CA ASP A 116 5.56 2.86 -1.52
C ASP A 116 6.27 2.14 -2.67
N PHE A 117 5.56 1.20 -3.30
CA PHE A 117 5.96 0.56 -4.56
C PHE A 117 5.27 1.20 -5.77
N GLU A 118 4.46 2.23 -5.54
CA GLU A 118 3.58 2.86 -6.52
C GLU A 118 4.11 4.25 -6.94
N ASP A 119 3.36 5.34 -6.79
CA ASP A 119 3.67 6.63 -7.44
C ASP A 119 5.04 7.24 -7.09
N SER A 120 5.58 7.02 -5.89
CA SER A 120 6.91 7.56 -5.52
C SER A 120 8.08 6.63 -5.86
N ASN A 121 7.80 5.47 -6.46
CA ASN A 121 8.78 4.46 -6.83
C ASN A 121 8.74 4.16 -8.33
N ALA A 122 9.81 4.50 -9.06
CA ALA A 122 9.96 4.01 -10.42
C ALA A 122 10.04 2.46 -10.41
N PRO A 123 9.13 1.72 -11.06
CA PRO A 123 8.97 0.29 -10.86
C PRO A 123 9.97 -0.51 -11.71
N THR A 124 11.26 -0.22 -11.54
CA THR A 124 12.32 -1.06 -12.09
C THR A 124 12.35 -2.38 -11.33
N TRP A 125 12.80 -3.45 -12.00
CA TRP A 125 12.99 -4.76 -11.35
C TRP A 125 13.85 -4.63 -10.08
N GLU A 126 14.94 -3.87 -10.19
CA GLU A 126 15.86 -3.61 -9.08
C GLU A 126 15.16 -2.94 -7.90
N ASN A 127 14.45 -1.83 -8.14
CA ASN A 127 13.75 -1.10 -7.08
C ASN A 127 12.70 -1.96 -6.38
N ASN A 128 11.93 -2.75 -7.14
CA ASN A 128 10.87 -3.56 -6.57
C ASN A 128 11.43 -4.72 -5.75
N ILE A 129 12.39 -5.50 -6.26
CA ILE A 129 12.94 -6.61 -5.47
C ILE A 129 13.77 -6.12 -4.29
N SER A 130 14.61 -5.10 -4.48
CA SER A 130 15.38 -4.50 -3.38
C SER A 130 14.46 -3.84 -2.34
N GLY A 131 13.33 -3.27 -2.76
CA GLY A 131 12.27 -2.83 -1.86
C GLY A 131 11.69 -3.94 -1.00
N GLN A 132 11.40 -5.12 -1.58
CA GLN A 132 10.93 -6.29 -0.82
C GLN A 132 11.98 -6.79 0.19
N ILE A 133 13.26 -6.77 -0.17
CA ILE A 133 14.37 -7.04 0.76
C ILE A 133 14.33 -6.04 1.93
N ASN A 134 14.19 -4.75 1.64
CA ASN A 134 14.14 -3.70 2.66
C ASN A 134 12.94 -3.85 3.59
N MET A 135 11.76 -4.21 3.06
CA MET A 135 10.57 -4.47 3.88
C MET A 135 10.76 -5.66 4.80
N LYS A 136 11.33 -6.75 4.27
CA LYS A 136 11.69 -7.94 5.05
C LYS A 136 12.65 -7.60 6.18
N ASP A 137 13.74 -6.89 5.88
CA ASP A 137 14.70 -6.49 6.89
C ASP A 137 14.09 -5.53 7.92
N ALA A 138 13.16 -4.66 7.52
CA ALA A 138 12.48 -3.73 8.44
C ALA A 138 11.57 -4.48 9.43
N ILE A 139 10.68 -5.35 8.95
CA ILE A 139 9.78 -6.15 9.80
C ILE A 139 10.56 -7.12 10.69
N HIS A 140 11.65 -7.70 10.18
CA HIS A 140 12.51 -8.58 10.95
C HIS A 140 13.48 -7.83 11.89
N GLN A 141 13.43 -6.49 11.93
CA GLN A 141 14.27 -5.62 12.76
C GLN A 141 15.79 -5.76 12.51
N ARG A 142 16.17 -5.99 11.26
CA ARG A 142 17.58 -6.16 10.81
C ARG A 142 18.04 -5.10 9.81
N ILE A 143 17.16 -4.19 9.40
CA ILE A 143 17.50 -3.16 8.42
C ILE A 143 18.53 -2.18 8.98
N SER A 144 19.62 -2.02 8.22
CA SER A 144 20.70 -1.08 8.48
C SER A 144 21.31 -0.59 7.17
N TYR A 145 21.92 0.58 7.20
CA TYR A 145 22.58 1.18 6.03
C TYR A 145 23.78 2.01 6.45
N THR A 146 24.90 1.84 5.74
CA THR A 146 26.09 2.68 5.89
C THR A 146 26.25 3.54 4.64
N ALA A 147 26.19 4.85 4.81
CA ALA A 147 26.37 5.79 3.72
C ALA A 147 27.85 5.85 3.27
N PRO A 148 28.14 6.34 2.06
CA PRO A 148 29.52 6.47 1.56
C PRO A 148 30.46 7.30 2.45
N ASN A 149 29.90 8.23 3.25
CA ASN A 149 30.64 9.03 4.22
C ASN A 149 30.86 8.32 5.58
N GLY A 150 30.55 7.03 5.69
CA GLY A 150 30.67 6.22 6.91
C GLY A 150 29.52 6.37 7.91
N LYS A 151 28.55 7.28 7.66
CA LYS A 151 27.41 7.46 8.57
C LYS A 151 26.50 6.23 8.54
N GLN A 152 26.27 5.65 9.72
CA GLN A 152 25.37 4.50 9.89
C GLN A 152 23.94 4.94 10.21
N TYR A 153 22.98 4.22 9.66
CA TYR A 153 21.55 4.38 9.84
C TYR A 153 20.98 3.04 10.32
N ASN A 154 20.29 3.06 11.45
CA ASN A 154 19.67 1.88 12.08
C ASN A 154 18.29 2.25 12.61
N ILE A 155 17.42 1.26 12.80
CA ILE A 155 16.16 1.46 13.52
C ILE A 155 16.46 1.82 14.98
N ARG A 156 15.71 2.79 15.51
CA ARG A 156 15.82 3.21 16.90
C ARG A 156 15.40 2.09 17.86
N LYS A 157 16.07 2.01 19.01
CA LYS A 157 15.87 0.94 20.01
C LYS A 157 14.86 1.28 21.11
N ASP A 158 14.38 2.51 21.16
CA ASP A 158 13.44 3.00 22.18
C ASP A 158 11.96 2.69 21.86
N GLY A 159 11.70 1.85 20.86
CA GLY A 159 10.36 1.36 20.50
C GLY A 159 9.47 2.36 19.76
N LYS A 160 9.92 3.60 19.55
CA LYS A 160 9.12 4.67 18.90
C LYS A 160 9.22 4.65 17.37
N VAL A 161 8.97 3.47 16.79
CA VAL A 161 9.05 3.22 15.34
C VAL A 161 7.66 3.29 14.74
N ALA A 162 7.52 3.93 13.58
CA ALA A 162 6.25 4.01 12.87
C ALA A 162 5.75 2.62 12.43
N THR A 163 4.43 2.38 12.50
CA THR A 163 3.82 1.16 11.97
C THR A 163 3.98 1.12 10.45
N LEU A 164 4.55 0.04 9.90
CA LEU A 164 4.75 -0.13 8.47
C LEU A 164 3.44 -0.51 7.76
N ILE A 165 3.12 0.20 6.68
CA ILE A 165 2.01 -0.08 5.77
C ILE A 165 2.57 -0.09 4.35
N VAL A 166 2.26 -1.09 3.52
CA VAL A 166 2.80 -1.18 2.16
C VAL A 166 1.76 -0.72 1.13
N ARG A 167 2.16 0.15 0.20
CA ARG A 167 1.33 0.50 -0.96
C ARG A 167 1.85 -0.26 -2.20
N PRO A 168 1.18 -1.35 -2.63
CA PRO A 168 1.51 -2.03 -3.88
C PRO A 168 1.09 -1.19 -5.09
N ARG A 169 1.59 -1.54 -6.27
CA ARG A 169 1.14 -0.94 -7.54
C ARG A 169 -0.37 -1.09 -7.75
N GLY A 170 -1.00 -0.11 -8.39
CA GLY A 170 -2.43 -0.15 -8.73
C GLY A 170 -2.79 -1.20 -9.80
N TRP A 171 -4.07 -1.55 -9.89
CA TRP A 171 -4.54 -2.69 -10.70
C TRP A 171 -4.16 -2.63 -12.19
N HIS A 172 -3.95 -1.44 -12.76
CA HIS A 172 -3.59 -1.27 -14.16
C HIS A 172 -2.13 -1.60 -14.47
N LEU A 173 -1.25 -1.71 -13.45
CA LEU A 173 0.17 -1.97 -13.65
C LEU A 173 0.49 -3.47 -13.68
N ASP A 174 1.40 -3.82 -14.57
CA ASP A 174 1.94 -5.17 -14.75
C ASP A 174 3.36 -5.29 -14.20
N GLU A 175 3.74 -6.51 -13.80
CA GLU A 175 5.10 -6.94 -13.54
C GLU A 175 5.63 -7.73 -14.75
N LYS A 176 6.14 -6.98 -15.73
CA LYS A 176 6.58 -7.53 -17.03
C LYS A 176 7.74 -8.53 -16.93
N HIS A 177 8.46 -8.59 -15.82
CA HIS A 177 9.59 -9.50 -15.67
C HIS A 177 9.17 -10.90 -15.22
N VAL A 178 7.91 -11.12 -14.85
CA VAL A 178 7.41 -12.40 -14.34
C VAL A 178 6.21 -12.86 -15.14
N LEU A 179 6.35 -14.04 -15.75
CA LEU A 179 5.26 -14.73 -16.43
C LEU A 179 4.75 -15.88 -15.58
N VAL A 180 3.43 -16.04 -15.52
CA VAL A 180 2.75 -17.23 -14.99
C VAL A 180 1.92 -17.80 -16.13
N ASP A 181 2.20 -19.05 -16.49
CA ASP A 181 1.56 -19.77 -17.60
C ASP A 181 1.60 -18.96 -18.92
N GLY A 182 2.73 -18.29 -19.16
CA GLY A 182 2.97 -17.43 -20.33
C GLY A 182 2.33 -16.04 -20.26
N GLN A 183 1.58 -15.71 -19.20
CA GLN A 183 0.93 -14.42 -19.04
C GLN A 183 1.72 -13.49 -18.11
N VAL A 184 1.79 -12.21 -18.48
CA VAL A 184 2.38 -11.16 -17.64
C VAL A 184 1.61 -11.05 -16.32
N THR A 185 2.35 -11.00 -15.21
CA THR A 185 1.78 -10.94 -13.85
C THR A 185 1.30 -9.53 -13.50
N SER A 186 0.24 -9.43 -12.69
CA SER A 186 -0.18 -8.15 -12.11
C SER A 186 0.88 -7.60 -11.15
N GLY A 187 1.24 -6.33 -11.31
CA GLY A 187 2.13 -5.64 -10.37
C GLY A 187 1.56 -5.61 -8.95
N SER A 188 0.25 -5.35 -8.83
CA SER A 188 -0.48 -5.35 -7.55
C SER A 188 -0.36 -6.67 -6.81
N LEU A 189 -0.66 -7.79 -7.50
CA LEU A 189 -0.57 -9.12 -6.90
C LEU A 189 0.88 -9.49 -6.57
N PHE A 190 1.83 -9.10 -7.40
CA PHE A 190 3.25 -9.38 -7.18
C PHE A 190 3.78 -8.68 -5.93
N ASP A 191 3.55 -7.38 -5.81
CA ASP A 191 4.02 -6.57 -4.68
C ASP A 191 3.39 -7.03 -3.36
N PHE A 192 2.06 -7.24 -3.39
CA PHE A 192 1.30 -7.78 -2.26
C PHE A 192 1.82 -9.16 -1.86
N ALA A 193 1.96 -10.09 -2.81
CA ALA A 193 2.32 -11.48 -2.53
C ALA A 193 3.67 -11.58 -1.85
N LEU A 194 4.69 -10.89 -2.38
CA LEU A 194 6.03 -10.95 -1.82
C LEU A 194 6.08 -10.32 -0.43
N TYR A 195 5.45 -9.17 -0.22
CA TYR A 195 5.43 -8.55 1.10
C TYR A 195 4.69 -9.44 2.11
N PHE A 196 3.47 -9.88 1.77
CA PHE A 196 2.67 -10.74 2.63
C PHE A 196 3.40 -12.03 2.97
N PHE A 197 3.91 -12.75 1.97
CA PHE A 197 4.52 -14.06 2.15
C PHE A 197 5.74 -14.01 3.08
N HIS A 198 6.61 -13.01 2.92
CA HIS A 198 7.82 -12.89 3.75
C HIS A 198 7.56 -12.32 5.14
N ASN A 199 6.49 -11.53 5.32
CA ASN A 199 6.35 -10.69 6.53
C ASN A 199 5.13 -11.01 7.39
N ALA A 200 4.04 -11.57 6.85
CA ALA A 200 2.75 -11.62 7.53
C ALA A 200 2.82 -12.27 8.93
N LYS A 201 3.45 -13.44 9.04
CA LYS A 201 3.63 -14.13 10.34
C LYS A 201 4.49 -13.31 11.31
N LYS A 202 5.57 -12.71 10.82
CA LYS A 202 6.48 -11.91 11.66
C LYS A 202 5.82 -10.62 12.13
N SER A 203 5.01 -9.96 11.28
CA SER A 203 4.25 -8.76 11.62
C SER A 203 3.28 -9.03 12.79
N VAL A 204 2.60 -10.17 12.78
CA VAL A 204 1.73 -10.59 13.90
C VAL A 204 2.54 -10.91 15.15
N GLU A 205 3.67 -11.61 15.01
CA GLU A 205 4.56 -11.95 16.13
C GLU A 205 5.06 -10.70 16.88
N ILE A 206 5.34 -9.60 16.16
CA ILE A 206 5.77 -8.33 16.76
C ILE A 206 4.60 -7.41 17.19
N GLY A 207 3.37 -7.92 17.19
CA GLY A 207 2.20 -7.23 17.74
C GLY A 207 1.50 -6.25 16.78
N ILE A 208 1.76 -6.34 15.48
CA ILE A 208 1.03 -5.60 14.43
C ILE A 208 0.37 -6.58 13.45
N GLY A 209 0.27 -6.25 12.16
CA GLY A 209 -0.23 -7.12 11.12
C GLY A 209 0.29 -6.72 9.73
N PRO A 210 0.03 -7.55 8.70
CA PRO A 210 0.30 -7.21 7.31
C PRO A 210 -0.69 -6.14 6.82
N TYR A 211 -0.22 -4.90 6.72
CA TYR A 211 -1.06 -3.74 6.40
C TYR A 211 -0.74 -3.16 5.03
N PHE A 212 -1.78 -2.69 4.35
CA PHE A 212 -1.73 -2.21 2.98
C PHE A 212 -2.47 -0.90 2.77
N TYR A 213 -1.96 -0.11 1.82
CA TYR A 213 -2.65 1.01 1.20
C TYR A 213 -3.07 0.63 -0.21
N LEU A 214 -4.34 0.80 -0.59
CA LEU A 214 -4.91 0.29 -1.84
C LEU A 214 -5.20 1.45 -2.80
N PRO A 215 -4.37 1.64 -3.86
CA PRO A 215 -4.45 2.82 -4.70
C PRO A 215 -5.37 2.65 -5.90
N LYS A 216 -5.86 3.80 -6.41
CA LYS A 216 -6.44 3.98 -7.75
C LYS A 216 -7.56 3.00 -8.12
N MET A 217 -8.35 2.59 -7.12
CA MET A 217 -9.54 1.81 -7.38
C MET A 217 -10.64 2.71 -7.95
N GLU A 218 -11.45 2.17 -8.85
CA GLU A 218 -12.54 2.90 -9.53
C GLU A 218 -13.93 2.32 -9.24
N SER A 219 -14.02 1.18 -8.55
CA SER A 219 -15.30 0.56 -8.18
C SER A 219 -15.15 -0.35 -6.96
N HIS A 220 -16.22 -0.51 -6.19
CA HIS A 220 -16.29 -1.42 -5.05
C HIS A 220 -16.01 -2.87 -5.45
N LEU A 221 -16.26 -3.26 -6.71
CA LEU A 221 -15.89 -4.59 -7.19
C LEU A 221 -14.37 -4.83 -7.20
N GLU A 222 -13.57 -3.77 -7.27
CA GLU A 222 -12.12 -3.86 -7.14
C GLU A 222 -11.68 -3.93 -5.66
N ALA A 223 -12.44 -3.31 -4.76
CA ALA A 223 -12.29 -3.54 -3.32
C ALA A 223 -12.64 -4.99 -2.95
N ARG A 224 -13.70 -5.56 -3.57
CA ARG A 224 -14.04 -6.99 -3.45
C ARG A 224 -12.91 -7.89 -3.95
N LEU A 225 -12.28 -7.55 -5.08
CA LEU A 225 -11.13 -8.29 -5.57
C LEU A 225 -9.98 -8.31 -4.54
N TRP A 226 -9.68 -7.17 -3.90
CA TRP A 226 -8.70 -7.14 -2.81
C TRP A 226 -9.14 -7.99 -1.62
N ASN A 227 -10.41 -7.93 -1.23
CA ASN A 227 -10.94 -8.77 -0.15
C ASN A 227 -10.77 -10.26 -0.44
N ASP A 228 -11.04 -10.70 -1.66
CA ASP A 228 -10.85 -12.10 -2.09
C ASP A 228 -9.37 -12.49 -2.09
N VAL A 229 -8.48 -11.60 -2.54
CA VAL A 229 -7.02 -11.78 -2.45
C VAL A 229 -6.57 -11.94 -1.01
N PHE A 230 -7.04 -11.07 -0.10
CA PHE A 230 -6.72 -11.16 1.32
C PHE A 230 -7.20 -12.46 1.94
N ASN A 231 -8.43 -12.86 1.60
CA ASN A 231 -9.00 -14.10 2.08
C ASN A 231 -8.18 -15.32 1.64
N LEU A 232 -7.92 -15.47 0.35
CA LEU A 232 -7.12 -16.60 -0.12
C LEU A 232 -5.72 -16.61 0.50
N SER A 233 -5.12 -15.44 0.69
CA SER A 233 -3.78 -15.29 1.28
C SER A 233 -3.74 -15.72 2.75
N GLN A 234 -4.76 -15.34 3.51
CA GLN A 234 -4.91 -15.73 4.90
C GLN A 234 -5.14 -17.24 5.03
N ASP A 235 -5.97 -17.83 4.16
CA ASP A 235 -6.17 -19.29 4.14
C ASP A 235 -4.87 -20.02 3.79
N TYR A 236 -4.13 -19.50 2.80
CA TYR A 236 -2.89 -20.10 2.32
C TYR A 236 -1.83 -20.30 3.41
N ILE A 237 -1.77 -19.39 4.40
CA ILE A 237 -0.80 -19.48 5.51
C ILE A 237 -1.43 -19.84 6.87
N GLY A 238 -2.74 -20.11 6.92
CA GLY A 238 -3.48 -20.41 8.14
C GLY A 238 -3.62 -19.21 9.10
N MET A 239 -3.79 -17.99 8.55
CA MET A 239 -3.95 -16.74 9.30
C MET A 239 -5.45 -16.40 9.48
N PRO A 240 -5.89 -15.93 10.67
CA PRO A 240 -7.29 -15.59 10.92
C PRO A 240 -7.85 -14.51 9.98
N ARG A 241 -9.17 -14.57 9.70
CA ARG A 241 -9.92 -13.53 8.98
C ARG A 241 -9.75 -12.15 9.64
N GLY A 242 -9.65 -11.09 8.84
CA GLY A 242 -9.44 -9.73 9.34
C GLY A 242 -8.04 -9.42 9.89
N THR A 243 -7.05 -10.29 9.72
CA THR A 243 -5.66 -9.99 10.15
C THR A 243 -4.97 -9.03 9.18
N ILE A 244 -5.17 -9.22 7.86
CA ILE A 244 -4.75 -8.22 6.88
C ILE A 244 -5.61 -6.96 7.04
N ARG A 245 -5.00 -5.79 6.88
CA ARG A 245 -5.72 -4.51 6.83
C ARG A 245 -5.42 -3.73 5.56
N GLY A 246 -6.44 -3.13 4.96
CA GLY A 246 -6.36 -2.28 3.78
C GLY A 246 -6.97 -0.90 4.03
N THR A 247 -6.19 0.16 3.84
CA THR A 247 -6.70 1.54 3.77
C THR A 247 -6.90 1.91 2.29
N CYS A 248 -8.09 2.33 1.89
CA CYS A 248 -8.38 2.63 0.48
C CYS A 248 -8.12 4.10 0.18
N LEU A 249 -7.41 4.40 -0.90
CA LEU A 249 -7.28 5.77 -1.39
C LEU A 249 -8.49 6.10 -2.25
N ILE A 250 -9.30 7.07 -1.83
CA ILE A 250 -10.37 7.67 -2.63
C ILE A 250 -9.73 8.77 -3.47
N GLU A 251 -9.04 8.34 -4.53
CA GLU A 251 -8.24 9.20 -5.42
C GLU A 251 -8.64 9.09 -6.89
N THR A 252 -9.82 8.50 -7.15
CA THR A 252 -10.48 8.53 -8.44
C THR A 252 -11.87 9.13 -8.26
N ILE A 253 -12.36 9.84 -9.28
CA ILE A 253 -13.70 10.45 -9.20
C ILE A 253 -14.78 9.40 -9.00
N MET A 254 -14.62 8.20 -9.57
CA MET A 254 -15.58 7.11 -9.45
C MET A 254 -15.66 6.57 -8.02
N ALA A 255 -14.52 6.42 -7.34
CA ALA A 255 -14.49 5.93 -5.96
C ALA A 255 -15.26 6.84 -4.97
N ALA A 256 -15.38 8.13 -5.27
CA ALA A 256 -16.14 9.07 -4.43
C ALA A 256 -17.65 8.75 -4.38
N PHE A 257 -18.19 8.04 -5.37
CA PHE A 257 -19.61 7.64 -5.43
C PHE A 257 -19.87 6.24 -4.85
N GLU A 258 -18.83 5.55 -4.39
CA GLU A 258 -18.90 4.16 -3.92
C GLU A 258 -18.16 3.95 -2.58
N MET A 259 -17.98 5.01 -1.78
CA MET A 259 -17.17 4.97 -0.55
C MET A 259 -17.73 3.99 0.50
N GLU A 260 -19.03 4.00 0.76
CA GLU A 260 -19.69 3.02 1.65
C GLU A 260 -19.51 1.59 1.13
N GLU A 261 -19.65 1.36 -0.16
CA GLU A 261 -19.49 0.06 -0.79
C GLU A 261 -18.03 -0.43 -0.70
N PHE A 262 -17.03 0.45 -0.82
CA PHE A 262 -15.62 0.09 -0.61
C PHE A 262 -15.39 -0.43 0.81
N ILE A 263 -15.93 0.28 1.82
CA ILE A 263 -15.81 -0.16 3.22
C ILE A 263 -16.58 -1.48 3.40
N TYR A 264 -17.77 -1.63 2.80
CA TYR A 264 -18.58 -2.83 2.91
C TYR A 264 -17.88 -4.07 2.34
N GLU A 265 -17.31 -3.97 1.13
CA GLU A 265 -16.61 -5.07 0.47
C GLU A 265 -15.35 -5.49 1.24
N LEU A 266 -14.70 -4.54 1.91
CA LEU A 266 -13.54 -4.78 2.76
C LEU A 266 -13.88 -4.83 4.25
N ARG A 267 -15.14 -4.98 4.66
CA ARG A 267 -15.55 -4.70 6.07
C ARG A 267 -14.78 -5.48 7.14
N GLU A 268 -14.30 -6.68 6.83
CA GLU A 268 -13.45 -7.46 7.74
C GLU A 268 -11.98 -7.04 7.73
N HIS A 269 -11.50 -6.43 6.65
CA HIS A 269 -10.11 -6.05 6.38
C HIS A 269 -9.90 -4.53 6.29
N SER A 270 -10.94 -3.71 6.44
CA SER A 270 -10.83 -2.26 6.26
C SER A 270 -10.00 -1.63 7.40
N ALA A 271 -9.23 -0.62 7.04
CA ALA A 271 -8.59 0.32 7.96
C ALA A 271 -8.90 1.79 7.59
N GLY A 272 -10.03 2.01 6.93
CA GLY A 272 -10.53 3.34 6.57
C GLY A 272 -10.23 3.76 5.14
N LEU A 273 -10.55 5.03 4.86
CA LEU A 273 -10.40 5.69 3.57
C LEU A 273 -9.39 6.85 3.69
N ASN A 274 -8.79 7.23 2.58
CA ASN A 274 -7.84 8.35 2.51
C ASN A 274 -8.21 9.29 1.36
N CYS A 275 -8.16 10.61 1.63
CA CYS A 275 -8.26 11.64 0.62
C CYS A 275 -6.85 12.02 0.09
N GLY A 276 -6.78 12.48 -1.15
CA GLY A 276 -5.52 12.88 -1.77
C GLY A 276 -4.76 13.98 -1.01
N MET A 277 -3.43 13.96 -1.12
CA MET A 277 -2.53 14.89 -0.44
C MET A 277 -2.04 16.01 -1.38
N ALA A 278 -2.00 17.24 -0.88
CA ALA A 278 -1.15 18.29 -1.46
C ALA A 278 0.29 18.16 -0.91
N ALA A 279 1.21 17.61 -1.71
CA ALA A 279 2.58 17.36 -1.26
C ALA A 279 3.41 18.65 -1.21
N GLN A 280 3.92 18.99 -0.03
CA GLN A 280 4.91 20.06 0.16
C GLN A 280 6.15 19.45 0.83
N ILE A 281 7.35 19.91 0.42
CA ILE A 281 8.62 19.55 1.07
C ILE A 281 9.37 20.81 1.52
N PRO A 282 10.25 20.73 2.55
CA PRO A 282 11.08 21.85 2.97
C PRO A 282 11.99 22.37 1.86
N ILE A 283 12.16 23.70 1.79
CA ILE A 283 12.97 24.38 0.78
C ILE A 283 14.32 24.75 1.40
N LYS A 284 15.40 24.17 0.88
CA LYS A 284 16.77 24.48 1.34
C LYS A 284 17.22 25.85 0.83
N ASN A 285 18.03 26.54 1.63
CA ASN A 285 18.69 27.80 1.28
C ASN A 285 17.74 28.97 0.92
N ASN A 286 16.47 28.91 1.34
CA ASN A 286 15.52 30.01 1.16
C ASN A 286 14.55 30.06 2.36
N GLU A 287 14.93 30.82 3.38
CA GLU A 287 14.20 30.89 4.64
C GLU A 287 12.79 31.48 4.48
N ALA A 288 12.64 32.54 3.68
CA ALA A 288 11.34 33.19 3.45
C ALA A 288 10.36 32.25 2.74
N ALA A 289 10.80 31.59 1.66
CA ALA A 289 9.97 30.61 0.95
C ALA A 289 9.67 29.40 1.82
N ASN A 290 10.64 28.93 2.61
CA ASN A 290 10.43 27.82 3.53
C ASN A 290 9.40 28.18 4.61
N LYS A 291 9.48 29.38 5.20
CA LYS A 291 8.50 29.86 6.18
C LYS A 291 7.09 29.90 5.58
N ALA A 292 6.92 30.50 4.41
CA ALA A 292 5.62 30.55 3.74
C ALA A 292 5.06 29.15 3.43
N ALA A 293 5.91 28.21 3.01
CA ALA A 293 5.53 26.82 2.80
C ALA A 293 5.10 26.13 4.10
N MET A 294 5.83 26.31 5.21
CA MET A 294 5.47 25.73 6.50
C MET A 294 4.16 26.32 7.04
N ASP A 295 3.95 27.62 6.91
CA ASP A 295 2.69 28.28 7.32
C ASP A 295 1.50 27.73 6.52
N LYS A 296 1.68 27.47 5.22
CA LYS A 296 0.66 26.82 4.38
C LYS A 296 0.36 25.40 4.85
N VAL A 297 1.39 24.58 5.08
CA VAL A 297 1.23 23.20 5.60
C VAL A 297 0.43 23.21 6.90
N TYR A 298 0.80 24.07 7.86
CA TYR A 298 0.07 24.18 9.12
C TYR A 298 -1.41 24.51 8.93
N ASN A 299 -1.72 25.52 8.10
CA ASN A 299 -3.11 25.92 7.85
C ASN A 299 -3.94 24.84 7.13
N ASP A 300 -3.32 24.08 6.24
CA ASP A 300 -3.99 22.96 5.58
C ASP A 300 -4.25 21.82 6.58
N LYS A 301 -3.29 21.49 7.46
CA LYS A 301 -3.47 20.44 8.48
C LYS A 301 -4.48 20.83 9.55
N LEU A 302 -4.49 22.10 9.94
CA LEU A 302 -5.51 22.64 10.83
C LEU A 302 -6.92 22.56 10.22
N ARG A 303 -7.05 22.67 8.89
CA ARG A 303 -8.33 22.49 8.19
C ARG A 303 -8.77 21.03 8.20
N GLU A 304 -7.86 20.12 7.90
CA GLU A 304 -8.12 18.66 7.90
C GLU A 304 -8.64 18.19 9.26
N VAL A 305 -7.94 18.51 10.36
CA VAL A 305 -8.38 18.11 11.71
C VAL A 305 -9.73 18.75 12.10
N LYS A 306 -9.97 20.01 11.72
CA LYS A 306 -11.25 20.69 11.96
C LYS A 306 -12.40 20.10 11.16
N ALA A 307 -12.12 19.48 10.01
CA ALA A 307 -13.09 18.76 9.20
C ALA A 307 -13.39 17.34 9.74
N GLY A 308 -12.67 16.89 10.77
CA GLY A 308 -12.88 15.58 11.41
C GLY A 308 -12.01 14.46 10.86
N HIS A 309 -10.94 14.75 10.11
CA HIS A 309 -9.98 13.72 9.71
C HIS A 309 -9.22 13.16 10.93
N ASP A 310 -9.11 11.83 11.01
CA ASP A 310 -8.37 11.12 12.08
C ASP A 310 -6.84 11.30 11.98
N GLY A 311 -6.34 11.70 10.82
CA GLY A 311 -4.92 11.90 10.59
C GLY A 311 -4.60 12.52 9.24
N THR A 312 -3.30 12.77 9.01
CA THR A 312 -2.77 13.45 7.83
C THR A 312 -1.50 12.79 7.29
N TRP A 313 -1.21 13.00 6.01
CA TRP A 313 0.07 12.64 5.38
C TRP A 313 1.10 13.78 5.36
N VAL A 314 2.38 13.37 5.41
CA VAL A 314 3.55 14.18 5.10
C VAL A 314 4.55 13.40 4.24
N ALA A 315 5.35 14.08 3.42
CA ALA A 315 6.35 13.46 2.54
C ALA A 315 7.80 13.61 3.03
N HIS A 316 8.03 14.31 4.15
CA HIS A 316 9.37 14.56 4.68
C HIS A 316 9.40 14.50 6.22
N PRO A 317 10.41 13.87 6.85
CA PRO A 317 10.48 13.75 8.32
C PRO A 317 10.40 15.08 9.07
N ASP A 318 10.97 16.15 8.52
CA ASP A 318 10.96 17.48 9.15
C ASP A 318 9.55 18.08 9.30
N LEU A 319 8.56 17.58 8.54
CA LEU A 319 7.17 18.03 8.62
C LEU A 319 6.37 17.31 9.70
N VAL A 320 6.86 16.17 10.23
CA VAL A 320 6.14 15.37 11.23
C VAL A 320 5.85 16.20 12.47
N LYS A 321 6.85 16.92 13.00
CA LYS A 321 6.66 17.77 14.18
C LYS A 321 5.69 18.93 13.94
N LEU A 322 5.62 19.44 12.72
CA LEU A 322 4.69 20.50 12.36
C LEU A 322 3.25 19.99 12.29
N ALA A 323 3.05 18.82 11.67
CA ALA A 323 1.75 18.18 11.53
C ALA A 323 1.17 17.68 12.88
N LEU A 324 2.04 17.46 13.88
CA LEU A 324 1.64 17.08 15.24
C LEU A 324 1.22 18.25 16.14
N LYS A 325 1.35 19.51 15.68
CA LYS A 325 0.95 20.71 16.43
C LYS A 325 -0.52 21.01 16.24
#